data_AF-A0A9D6KJG5-F1
#
_entry.id   AF-A0A9D6KJG5-F1
#
_cell.length_a   1.000
_cell.length_b   1.000
_cell.length_c   1.000
_cell.angle_alpha   90.00
_cell.angle_beta   90.00
_cell.angle_gamma   90.00
#
_symmetry.space_group_name_H-M   'P 1'
#
loop_
_entity.id
_entity.type
_entity.pdbx_description
1 polymer ?
#
loop_
_entity_poly.entity_id
_entity_poly.type
_entity_poly.pdbx_seq_one_letter_code
_entity_poly.pdbx_strand_id
1 'polypeptide(L)'
;MLTRSERWGSALIAALLSVMVAAQATQGATVTVTPANMQGWGFFTESGSATGALAFGPATAPLSVGSARISLVNSGSRELIATAGYAGTSLSQITGLQYSTYRSSVDAGNNLALALQFDMDYDLSDSTTTFQGRLVFEPYLAPGIGGTVVQNTWQTWSPLAGKWWMSGAAIVGNVLEGSIACPQAVPCTWSQVLTMYPNAGLRVGIGYLFFKGGGGWTTFDGNVDAFTITTTSGSTTYDFEPCTSDAQCSDGNDCNGIETCGVGGSACVAGTPPADGAGCEDGQFCTVGSVCSAGVCGGGSARDCASADTVAMDFEGPTYTTGTINGQDGWSSTGAAGSGCAVYDHAVSSSGGTNGFGAQSLRISNAVTSGCFSDHTFSKSLSDEVGETTANNGGLSGGVRRPHFEAEWSFASTVPGAEQPGLSVVASPDRGDGARMSWVQMKDTPSGLEVNFYDYQDFAPFGSNSNHVDGRSGSDGFYLTTVATGLDRTVPHTIKITLDTLEGPHNDIVKVYVDGVLLHTGTSWEDYFRWVDESLPSEVSRTVDSVLFRTGGTAAPATAGKGFRIDNLTLRSQFVVDACNPVSCDEMTDACVQTPNTGASCDDADACTQTDTCQAGTCTGSNPVVCTALDQ
;
A
#
# COMPACT_ATOMS: atom_id res chain seq x y z
N MET A 1 -48.78 33.81 42.52
CA MET A 1 -47.37 34.24 42.33
C MET A 1 -46.59 33.00 41.91
N LEU A 2 -45.81 32.89 40.83
CA LEU A 2 -45.52 33.69 39.62
C LEU A 2 -45.21 32.65 38.48
N THR A 3 -45.31 32.86 37.16
CA THR A 3 -45.71 34.01 36.32
C THR A 3 -46.34 33.54 34.99
N ARG A 4 -46.55 34.47 34.03
CA ARG A 4 -47.02 34.29 32.65
C ARG A 4 -46.00 33.66 31.69
N SER A 5 -46.52 33.03 30.63
CA SER A 5 -45.91 33.02 29.28
C SER A 5 -46.96 33.43 28.24
N GLU A 6 -46.68 34.45 27.42
CA GLU A 6 -47.58 34.91 26.34
C GLU A 6 -46.96 34.67 24.95
N ARG A 7 -47.83 34.53 23.95
CA ARG A 7 -47.51 34.00 22.61
C ARG A 7 -47.04 35.07 21.63
N TRP A 8 -46.00 34.75 20.87
CA TRP A 8 -45.73 35.18 19.48
C TRP A 8 -45.05 33.98 18.80
N GLY A 9 -45.22 33.62 17.53
CA GLY A 9 -45.99 34.20 16.42
C GLY A 9 -45.43 33.58 15.14
N SER A 10 -46.13 32.61 14.54
CA SER A 10 -45.56 31.75 13.49
C SER A 10 -45.35 32.49 12.16
N ALA A 11 -44.14 32.43 11.62
CA ALA A 11 -43.83 32.83 10.24
C ALA A 11 -43.24 31.63 9.50
N LEU A 12 -43.89 31.20 8.41
CA LEU A 12 -43.33 30.19 7.51
C LEU A 12 -42.23 30.82 6.66
N ILE A 13 -41.04 30.22 6.65
CA ILE A 13 -40.04 30.39 5.60
C ILE A 13 -39.87 29.04 4.92
N ALA A 14 -40.30 28.93 3.66
CA ALA A 14 -40.07 27.75 2.85
C ALA A 14 -38.65 27.82 2.28
N ALA A 15 -37.73 27.04 2.86
CA ALA A 15 -36.37 26.90 2.33
C ALA A 15 -36.37 25.91 1.16
N LEU A 16 -36.12 26.41 -0.05
CA LEU A 16 -35.77 25.60 -1.21
C LEU A 16 -34.35 25.05 -1.03
N LEU A 17 -34.22 23.80 -0.56
CA LEU A 17 -32.94 23.09 -0.63
C LEU A 17 -32.62 22.74 -2.09
N SER A 18 -31.77 23.55 -2.71
CA SER A 18 -31.06 23.15 -3.92
C SER A 18 -29.98 22.15 -3.53
N VAL A 19 -30.18 20.87 -3.85
CA VAL A 19 -29.13 19.85 -3.72
C VAL A 19 -28.07 20.16 -4.78
N MET A 20 -27.01 20.86 -4.38
CA MET A 20 -25.80 20.94 -5.19
C MET A 20 -25.14 19.57 -5.14
N VAL A 21 -25.27 18.79 -6.22
CA VAL A 21 -24.37 17.67 -6.46
C VAL A 21 -23.00 18.29 -6.76
N ALA A 22 -22.15 18.37 -5.72
CA ALA A 22 -20.75 18.65 -5.93
C ALA A 22 -20.17 17.50 -6.74
N ALA A 23 -19.81 17.75 -8.00
CA ALA A 23 -18.97 16.84 -8.74
C ALA A 23 -17.68 16.68 -7.94
N GLN A 24 -17.41 15.47 -7.43
CA GLN A 24 -16.15 15.16 -6.80
C GLN A 24 -15.07 15.25 -7.88
N ALA A 25 -14.32 16.36 -7.88
CA ALA A 25 -13.10 16.43 -8.66
C ALA A 25 -12.14 15.37 -8.13
N THR A 26 -11.76 14.42 -8.97
CA THR A 26 -10.67 13.48 -8.69
C THR A 26 -9.45 14.28 -8.25
N GLN A 27 -9.00 14.08 -7.02
CA GLN A 27 -7.91 14.82 -6.42
C GLN A 27 -6.65 14.62 -7.28
N GLY A 28 -6.15 15.71 -7.86
CA GLY A 28 -4.93 15.67 -8.68
C GLY A 28 -3.71 15.32 -7.85
N ALA A 29 -2.79 14.54 -8.41
CA ALA A 29 -1.56 14.19 -7.72
C ALA A 29 -0.64 15.42 -7.61
N THR A 30 -0.17 15.72 -6.40
CA THR A 30 0.95 16.65 -6.19
C THR A 30 2.26 15.89 -6.37
N VAL A 31 3.13 16.40 -7.23
CA VAL A 31 4.46 15.86 -7.51
C VAL A 31 5.48 16.86 -6.97
N THR A 32 6.15 16.49 -5.88
CA THR A 32 7.25 17.28 -5.33
C THR A 32 8.50 17.07 -6.17
N VAL A 33 9.06 18.16 -6.67
CA VAL A 33 10.26 18.25 -7.49
C VAL A 33 11.41 18.69 -6.58
N THR A 34 12.46 17.87 -6.42
CA THR A 34 13.59 18.14 -5.52
C THR A 34 14.93 18.06 -6.27
N PRO A 35 16.06 18.53 -5.68
CA PRO A 35 17.37 18.42 -6.34
C PRO A 35 17.84 16.97 -6.54
N ALA A 36 17.34 16.01 -5.75
CA ALA A 36 17.61 14.58 -5.93
C ALA A 36 16.66 13.94 -6.95
N ASN A 37 15.38 14.36 -6.98
CA ASN A 37 14.42 13.89 -7.98
C ASN A 37 13.73 15.07 -8.66
N MET A 38 14.29 15.47 -9.81
CA MET A 38 13.76 16.57 -10.61
C MET A 38 12.48 16.22 -11.40
N GLN A 39 11.96 14.99 -11.33
CA GLN A 39 10.65 14.61 -11.91
C GLN A 39 10.48 15.01 -13.40
N GLY A 40 11.54 14.85 -14.19
CA GLY A 40 11.56 15.24 -15.61
C GLY A 40 11.70 16.74 -15.89
N TRP A 41 11.84 17.58 -14.87
CA TRP A 41 12.21 19.00 -15.00
C TRP A 41 13.72 19.19 -15.08
N GLY A 42 14.17 20.32 -15.62
CA GLY A 42 15.58 20.73 -15.64
C GLY A 42 15.75 22.22 -15.87
N PHE A 43 16.84 22.80 -15.36
CA PHE A 43 17.22 24.20 -15.60
C PHE A 43 18.13 24.32 -16.83
N PHE A 44 17.93 25.38 -17.62
CA PHE A 44 18.66 25.61 -18.86
C PHE A 44 18.96 27.10 -19.10
N THR A 45 20.24 27.45 -19.19
CA THR A 45 20.69 28.76 -19.64
C THR A 45 20.72 28.82 -21.18
N GLU A 46 19.71 29.44 -21.81
CA GLU A 46 19.69 29.61 -23.27
C GLU A 46 20.79 30.58 -23.76
N SER A 47 21.08 31.62 -22.97
CA SER A 47 22.13 32.61 -23.31
C SER A 47 22.51 33.49 -22.11
N GLY A 48 23.71 34.06 -22.17
CA GLY A 48 24.18 35.06 -21.22
C GLY A 48 24.66 34.47 -19.89
N SER A 49 24.46 35.19 -18.79
CA SER A 49 24.89 34.77 -17.45
C SER A 49 23.68 34.78 -16.52
N ALA A 50 23.16 33.60 -16.25
CA ALA A 50 22.00 33.39 -15.42
C ALA A 50 22.19 32.17 -14.51
N THR A 51 21.30 32.02 -13.53
CA THR A 51 21.27 30.87 -12.64
C THR A 51 19.83 30.45 -12.38
N GLY A 52 19.54 29.18 -12.63
CA GLY A 52 18.31 28.51 -12.19
C GLY A 52 18.64 27.51 -11.06
N ALA A 53 17.80 27.46 -10.02
CA ALA A 53 17.93 26.49 -8.94
C ALA A 53 16.60 26.30 -8.18
N LEU A 54 16.40 25.13 -7.58
CA LEU A 54 15.40 24.98 -6.52
C LEU A 54 15.94 25.66 -5.25
N ALA A 55 15.09 26.42 -4.56
CA ALA A 55 15.49 27.23 -3.41
C ALA A 55 14.33 27.41 -2.45
N PHE A 56 14.64 27.73 -1.19
CA PHE A 56 13.62 28.17 -0.23
C PHE A 56 12.79 29.32 -0.81
N GLY A 57 11.47 29.18 -0.73
CA GLY A 57 10.53 30.16 -1.26
C GLY A 57 10.68 31.50 -0.54
N PRO A 58 10.68 32.63 -1.25
CA PRO A 58 10.63 33.93 -0.61
C PRO A 58 9.31 34.12 0.14
N ALA A 59 9.39 34.68 1.36
CA ALA A 59 8.27 34.77 2.31
C ALA A 59 7.69 33.38 2.65
N THR A 60 6.36 33.21 2.62
CA THR A 60 5.71 31.90 2.67
C THR A 60 5.41 31.48 1.25
N ALA A 61 5.92 30.31 0.85
CA ALA A 61 5.66 29.74 -0.46
C ALA A 61 4.17 29.35 -0.65
N PRO A 62 3.64 29.33 -1.89
CA PRO A 62 2.29 28.89 -2.19
C PRO A 62 2.02 27.43 -1.78
N LEU A 63 3.00 26.55 -1.99
CA LEU A 63 3.06 25.21 -1.44
C LEU A 63 4.35 25.04 -0.61
N SER A 64 4.32 24.10 0.34
CA SER A 64 5.49 23.62 1.08
C SER A 64 6.45 24.73 1.58
N VAL A 65 7.76 24.67 1.29
CA VAL A 65 8.75 25.65 1.76
C VAL A 65 9.64 26.24 0.65
N GLY A 66 9.44 25.83 -0.60
CA GLY A 66 10.34 26.06 -1.71
C GLY A 66 9.81 26.94 -2.84
N SER A 67 10.52 26.89 -3.96
CA SER A 67 10.13 27.29 -5.31
C SER A 67 11.29 27.06 -6.29
N ALA A 68 10.99 27.03 -7.59
CA ALA A 68 12.02 27.16 -8.61
C ALA A 68 12.40 28.65 -8.80
N ARG A 69 13.65 29.00 -8.52
CA ARG A 69 14.18 30.37 -8.62
C ARG A 69 14.99 30.56 -9.90
N ILE A 70 14.82 31.71 -10.55
CA ILE A 70 15.60 32.15 -11.71
C ILE A 70 16.15 33.56 -11.46
N SER A 71 17.47 33.71 -11.63
CA SER A 71 18.16 35.01 -11.54
C SER A 71 18.93 35.33 -12.81
N LEU A 72 18.84 36.59 -13.27
CA LEU A 72 19.40 37.11 -14.51
C LEU A 72 20.22 38.38 -14.24
N VAL A 73 21.45 38.47 -14.76
CA VAL A 73 22.38 39.57 -14.43
C VAL A 73 22.51 40.66 -15.50
N ASN A 74 22.05 40.41 -16.74
CA ASN A 74 22.09 41.38 -17.85
C ASN A 74 21.02 41.10 -18.92
N SER A 75 20.79 42.06 -19.83
CA SER A 75 19.79 41.98 -20.91
C SER A 75 19.98 40.84 -21.94
N GLY A 76 21.19 40.26 -22.02
CA GLY A 76 21.47 39.06 -22.83
C GLY A 76 21.16 37.75 -22.11
N SER A 77 20.78 37.80 -20.83
CA SER A 77 20.57 36.62 -19.99
C SER A 77 19.19 35.99 -20.22
N ARG A 78 19.15 34.67 -20.30
CA ARG A 78 17.95 33.85 -20.53
C ARG A 78 18.12 32.52 -19.81
N GLU A 79 17.16 32.21 -18.96
CA GLU A 79 17.13 31.02 -18.12
C GLU A 79 15.70 30.49 -18.08
N LEU A 80 15.55 29.18 -17.99
CA LEU A 80 14.25 28.53 -17.90
C LEU A 80 14.33 27.24 -17.11
N ILE A 81 13.21 26.84 -16.51
CA ILE A 81 13.00 25.47 -15.99
C ILE A 81 11.96 24.78 -16.87
N ALA A 82 12.31 23.62 -17.45
CA ALA A 82 11.54 22.93 -18.47
C ALA A 82 11.31 21.46 -18.17
N THR A 83 10.18 20.93 -18.65
CA THR A 83 9.89 19.49 -18.75
C THR A 83 9.47 19.11 -20.17
N ALA A 84 9.89 17.93 -20.61
CA ALA A 84 9.41 17.31 -21.86
C ALA A 84 8.22 16.36 -21.64
N GLY A 85 7.75 16.19 -20.39
CA GLY A 85 6.70 15.22 -20.03
C GLY A 85 5.33 15.46 -20.68
N TYR A 86 5.14 16.60 -21.35
CA TYR A 86 3.93 16.95 -22.08
C TYR A 86 4.12 17.02 -23.62
N ALA A 87 5.29 16.62 -24.14
CA ALA A 87 5.56 16.61 -25.59
C ALA A 87 4.53 15.76 -26.35
N GLY A 88 3.97 16.30 -27.44
CA GLY A 88 2.87 15.69 -28.20
C GLY A 88 1.47 15.92 -27.62
N THR A 89 1.32 16.58 -26.46
CA THR A 89 -0.01 16.91 -25.90
C THR A 89 -0.70 17.96 -26.76
N SER A 90 -1.92 17.68 -27.23
CA SER A 90 -2.75 18.64 -27.95
C SER A 90 -3.19 19.78 -27.03
N LEU A 91 -3.19 21.02 -27.50
CA LEU A 91 -3.70 22.16 -26.74
C LEU A 91 -5.18 21.99 -26.37
N SER A 92 -5.97 21.27 -27.20
CA SER A 92 -7.38 20.99 -26.91
C SER A 92 -7.59 19.98 -25.78
N GLN A 93 -6.56 19.23 -25.38
CA GLN A 93 -6.59 18.35 -24.21
C GLN A 93 -6.26 19.09 -22.91
N ILE A 94 -5.66 20.29 -22.96
CA ILE A 94 -5.32 21.09 -21.77
C ILE A 94 -6.54 21.90 -21.34
N THR A 95 -7.15 21.49 -20.23
CA THR A 95 -8.40 22.04 -19.69
C THR A 95 -8.19 22.96 -18.48
N GLY A 96 -7.01 22.91 -17.85
CA GLY A 96 -6.63 23.76 -16.74
C GLY A 96 -5.14 24.11 -16.75
N LEU A 97 -4.81 25.36 -16.43
CA LEU A 97 -3.46 25.82 -16.13
C LEU A 97 -3.54 26.80 -14.96
N GLN A 98 -2.68 26.62 -13.96
CA GLN A 98 -2.49 27.54 -12.84
C GLN A 98 -1.03 27.51 -12.39
N TYR A 99 -0.45 28.65 -12.04
CA TYR A 99 0.86 28.70 -11.37
C TYR A 99 1.00 29.98 -10.57
N SER A 100 1.90 30.00 -9.59
CA SER A 100 2.21 31.18 -8.80
C SER A 100 3.61 31.71 -9.10
N THR A 101 3.81 33.02 -9.05
CA THR A 101 5.13 33.65 -9.18
C THR A 101 5.40 34.67 -8.10
N TYR A 102 6.69 34.85 -7.79
CA TYR A 102 7.22 35.95 -6.98
C TYR A 102 8.27 36.73 -7.77
N ARG A 103 8.39 38.04 -7.54
CA ARG A 103 9.51 38.85 -8.06
C ARG A 103 10.18 39.62 -6.93
N SER A 104 11.43 39.27 -6.63
CA SER A 104 12.30 39.97 -5.68
C SER A 104 12.93 41.22 -6.31
N SER A 105 13.27 41.17 -7.59
CA SER A 105 13.91 42.29 -8.30
C SER A 105 12.97 43.48 -8.54
N VAL A 106 13.53 44.70 -8.52
CA VAL A 106 12.82 45.91 -8.94
C VAL A 106 12.60 45.88 -10.46
N ASP A 107 11.40 46.21 -10.90
CA ASP A 107 11.05 46.48 -12.29
C ASP A 107 10.23 47.77 -12.35
N ALA A 108 10.69 48.76 -13.12
CA ALA A 108 10.00 50.04 -13.26
C ALA A 108 8.67 49.94 -14.02
N GLY A 109 8.49 48.89 -14.84
CA GLY A 109 7.25 48.64 -15.57
C GLY A 109 6.19 47.87 -14.78
N ASN A 110 6.57 47.18 -13.70
CA ASN A 110 5.76 46.16 -13.02
C ASN A 110 5.13 45.11 -13.97
N ASN A 111 5.86 44.73 -15.02
CA ASN A 111 5.44 43.77 -16.03
C ASN A 111 6.16 42.43 -15.91
N LEU A 112 7.38 42.42 -15.34
CA LEU A 112 8.21 41.20 -15.32
C LEU A 112 7.71 40.18 -14.29
N ALA A 113 7.46 38.95 -14.77
CA ALA A 113 7.22 37.72 -14.02
C ALA A 113 7.69 36.54 -14.89
N LEU A 114 7.93 35.37 -14.31
CA LEU A 114 8.28 34.18 -15.11
C LEU A 114 7.11 33.80 -16.05
N ALA A 115 7.42 33.72 -17.34
CA ALA A 115 6.44 33.48 -18.40
C ALA A 115 6.32 31.98 -18.67
N LEU A 116 5.08 31.47 -18.74
CA LEU A 116 4.80 30.09 -19.16
C LEU A 116 4.85 30.02 -20.69
N GLN A 117 5.61 29.06 -21.23
CA GLN A 117 5.80 28.90 -22.67
C GLN A 117 5.73 27.43 -23.08
N PHE A 118 5.26 27.19 -24.30
CA PHE A 118 5.25 25.89 -24.96
C PHE A 118 6.05 25.97 -26.26
N ASP A 119 6.94 25.01 -26.52
CA ASP A 119 7.54 24.83 -27.84
C ASP A 119 6.53 24.16 -28.78
N MET A 120 6.12 24.90 -29.82
CA MET A 120 4.90 24.60 -30.57
C MET A 120 5.12 23.76 -31.83
N ASP A 121 4.10 22.94 -32.06
CA ASP A 121 3.69 22.46 -33.36
C ASP A 121 2.22 22.88 -33.57
N TYR A 122 1.91 23.65 -34.62
CA TYR A 122 0.56 24.18 -34.83
C TYR A 122 -0.38 23.21 -35.59
N ASP A 123 0.13 22.05 -36.05
CA ASP A 123 -0.70 20.99 -36.63
C ASP A 123 -0.08 19.60 -36.41
N LEU A 124 -0.32 19.01 -35.23
CA LEU A 124 0.13 17.66 -34.88
C LEU A 124 -0.41 16.53 -35.80
N SER A 125 -1.29 16.84 -36.76
CA SER A 125 -1.79 15.88 -37.75
C SER A 125 -0.96 15.81 -39.03
N ASP A 126 -0.03 16.74 -39.22
CA ASP A 126 0.85 16.78 -40.40
C ASP A 126 2.19 16.04 -40.16
N SER A 127 3.15 16.15 -41.10
CA SER A 127 4.45 15.45 -41.02
C SER A 127 5.63 16.35 -40.60
N THR A 128 5.37 17.63 -40.33
CA THR A 128 6.36 18.70 -40.17
C THR A 128 6.68 18.97 -38.70
N THR A 129 7.41 18.02 -38.10
CA THR A 129 7.88 18.10 -36.70
C THR A 129 9.02 19.12 -36.48
N THR A 130 9.13 20.16 -37.29
CA THR A 130 10.11 21.26 -37.12
C THR A 130 9.65 22.24 -36.04
N PHE A 131 10.58 22.94 -35.40
CA PHE A 131 10.23 23.95 -34.39
C PHE A 131 9.54 25.17 -35.04
N GLN A 132 8.29 25.45 -34.64
CA GLN A 132 7.46 26.50 -35.23
C GLN A 132 7.43 27.79 -34.37
N GLY A 133 8.34 27.90 -33.40
CA GLY A 133 8.33 28.95 -32.39
C GLY A 133 7.60 28.50 -31.11
N ARG A 134 7.19 29.50 -30.32
CA ARG A 134 6.62 29.30 -28.98
C ARG A 134 5.28 29.99 -28.84
N LEU A 135 4.36 29.36 -28.12
CA LEU A 135 3.18 30.00 -27.58
C LEU A 135 3.50 30.47 -26.16
N VAL A 136 3.36 31.77 -25.90
CA VAL A 136 3.88 32.45 -24.70
C VAL A 136 2.76 33.16 -23.95
N PHE A 137 2.62 32.86 -22.66
CA PHE A 137 1.79 33.59 -21.71
C PHE A 137 2.67 34.44 -20.79
N GLU A 138 2.43 35.75 -20.77
CA GLU A 138 3.08 36.68 -19.85
C GLU A 138 2.06 37.19 -18.83
N PRO A 139 2.28 37.02 -17.52
CA PRO A 139 1.32 37.39 -16.47
C PRO A 139 0.72 38.79 -16.54
N TYR A 140 1.48 39.80 -16.97
CA TYR A 140 1.00 41.18 -17.08
C TYR A 140 -0.10 41.39 -18.15
N LEU A 141 -0.35 40.38 -19.00
CA LEU A 141 -1.42 40.33 -20.02
C LEU A 141 -2.69 39.62 -19.52
N ALA A 142 -2.74 39.16 -18.27
CA ALA A 142 -3.90 38.47 -17.70
C ALA A 142 -5.09 39.43 -17.41
N PRO A 143 -6.36 39.01 -17.61
CA PRO A 143 -7.51 39.82 -17.25
C PRO A 143 -7.56 40.15 -15.75
N GLY A 144 -8.02 41.36 -15.42
CA GLY A 144 -8.19 41.81 -14.03
C GLY A 144 -6.91 42.29 -13.33
N ILE A 145 -5.71 41.95 -13.84
CA ILE A 145 -4.41 42.38 -13.29
C ILE A 145 -3.63 43.11 -14.39
N GLY A 146 -4.08 44.32 -14.76
CA GLY A 146 -3.44 45.13 -15.78
C GLY A 146 -2.07 45.65 -15.33
N GLY A 147 -0.98 45.15 -15.92
CA GLY A 147 0.36 45.75 -15.79
C GLY A 147 0.89 45.92 -14.36
N THR A 148 0.49 45.03 -13.45
CA THR A 148 0.81 45.13 -12.01
C THR A 148 1.24 43.79 -11.43
N VAL A 149 2.34 43.26 -11.95
CA VAL A 149 3.15 42.28 -11.20
C VAL A 149 3.81 43.03 -10.04
N VAL A 150 3.34 42.73 -8.83
CA VAL A 150 3.71 43.36 -7.57
C VAL A 150 5.02 42.76 -7.07
N GLN A 151 6.01 43.63 -6.81
CA GLN A 151 7.27 43.19 -6.22
C GLN A 151 7.03 42.61 -4.81
N ASN A 152 7.82 41.61 -4.44
CA ASN A 152 7.84 40.97 -3.13
C ASN A 152 6.51 40.33 -2.69
N THR A 153 5.64 39.97 -3.63
CA THR A 153 4.33 39.36 -3.37
C THR A 153 4.13 38.13 -4.25
N TRP A 154 3.65 37.02 -3.69
CA TRP A 154 3.21 35.87 -4.47
C TRP A 154 1.89 36.18 -5.18
N GLN A 155 1.83 35.91 -6.48
CA GLN A 155 0.64 36.10 -7.31
C GLN A 155 0.37 34.84 -8.12
N THR A 156 -0.88 34.37 -8.10
CA THR A 156 -1.35 33.19 -8.82
C THR A 156 -2.03 33.59 -10.13
N TRP A 157 -1.70 32.88 -11.20
CA TRP A 157 -2.14 33.15 -12.57
C TRP A 157 -3.00 32.00 -13.10
N SER A 158 -3.93 32.30 -14.00
CA SER A 158 -4.74 31.29 -14.71
C SER A 158 -4.61 31.49 -16.22
N PRO A 159 -3.56 30.92 -16.86
CA PRO A 159 -3.19 31.23 -18.25
C PRO A 159 -4.28 31.00 -19.29
N LEU A 160 -5.24 30.10 -19.06
CA LEU A 160 -6.36 29.85 -19.99
C LEU A 160 -7.35 31.01 -20.07
N ALA A 161 -7.49 31.80 -19.00
CA ALA A 161 -8.20 33.08 -19.02
C ALA A 161 -7.35 34.22 -19.64
N GLY A 162 -6.04 34.00 -19.76
CA GLY A 162 -5.05 34.95 -20.23
C GLY A 162 -5.07 35.23 -21.73
N LYS A 163 -4.08 36.01 -22.16
CA LYS A 163 -3.73 36.17 -23.56
C LYS A 163 -2.36 35.56 -23.86
N TRP A 164 -2.24 35.02 -25.06
CA TRP A 164 -1.07 34.30 -25.56
C TRP A 164 -0.58 34.93 -26.85
N TRP A 165 0.73 34.95 -27.04
CA TRP A 165 1.37 35.36 -28.29
C TRP A 165 2.31 34.30 -28.83
N MET A 166 2.63 34.42 -30.12
CA MET A 166 3.40 33.47 -30.90
C MET A 166 4.73 34.08 -31.29
N SER A 167 5.84 33.37 -31.06
CA SER A 167 7.19 33.86 -31.43
C SER A 167 7.62 33.50 -32.85
N GLY A 168 6.90 32.58 -33.51
CA GLY A 168 7.11 32.13 -34.88
C GLY A 168 5.82 32.14 -35.70
N ALA A 169 5.93 31.89 -37.00
CA ALA A 169 4.77 31.67 -37.87
C ALA A 169 4.42 30.18 -37.88
N ALA A 170 3.12 29.87 -37.92
CA ALA A 170 2.63 28.50 -37.88
C ALA A 170 2.96 27.73 -39.16
N ILE A 171 3.09 26.41 -39.04
CA ILE A 171 3.02 25.47 -40.17
C ILE A 171 1.77 24.63 -39.95
N VAL A 172 0.91 24.56 -40.98
CA VAL A 172 -0.36 23.81 -40.94
C VAL A 172 -0.49 23.05 -42.25
N GLY A 173 -0.80 21.75 -42.20
CA GLY A 173 -0.85 20.88 -43.37
C GLY A 173 0.45 20.84 -44.19
N ASN A 174 1.60 21.00 -43.52
CA ASN A 174 2.95 21.17 -44.07
C ASN A 174 3.17 22.48 -44.86
N VAL A 175 2.35 23.52 -44.63
CA VAL A 175 2.46 24.84 -45.27
C VAL A 175 2.77 25.92 -44.23
N LEU A 176 3.90 26.62 -44.40
CA LEU A 176 4.28 27.76 -43.56
C LEU A 176 3.38 28.98 -43.85
N GLU A 177 2.77 29.53 -42.80
CA GLU A 177 2.00 30.77 -42.88
C GLU A 177 2.92 31.99 -43.12
N GLY A 178 2.48 32.92 -43.97
CA GLY A 178 3.27 34.11 -44.34
C GLY A 178 3.38 35.20 -43.25
N SER A 179 2.78 35.01 -42.09
CA SER A 179 2.72 36.00 -41.00
C SER A 179 2.41 35.33 -39.65
N ILE A 180 2.84 35.96 -38.56
CA ILE A 180 2.47 35.55 -37.19
C ILE A 180 1.03 35.99 -36.89
N ALA A 181 0.12 35.06 -36.61
CA ALA A 181 -1.29 35.36 -36.36
C ALA A 181 -1.54 36.11 -35.04
N CYS A 182 -0.84 35.73 -33.96
CA CYS A 182 -0.96 36.34 -32.63
C CYS A 182 0.38 36.95 -32.18
N PRO A 183 0.84 38.06 -32.78
CA PRO A 183 2.10 38.70 -32.38
C PRO A 183 1.99 39.30 -30.97
N GLN A 184 3.11 39.52 -30.26
CA GLN A 184 3.13 40.06 -28.89
C GLN A 184 2.35 41.40 -28.73
N ALA A 185 2.31 42.22 -29.78
CA ALA A 185 1.55 43.48 -29.81
C ALA A 185 0.02 43.29 -29.91
N VAL A 186 -0.45 42.14 -30.41
CA VAL A 186 -1.87 41.79 -30.58
C VAL A 186 -2.09 40.32 -30.16
N PRO A 187 -1.99 40.01 -28.86
CA PRO A 187 -2.08 38.64 -28.36
C PRO A 187 -3.53 38.14 -28.32
N CYS A 188 -3.70 36.84 -28.52
CA CYS A 188 -4.98 36.14 -28.67
C CYS A 188 -5.43 35.48 -27.36
N THR A 189 -6.73 35.23 -27.18
CA THR A 189 -7.20 34.36 -26.09
C THR A 189 -6.93 32.88 -26.41
N TRP A 190 -6.91 32.02 -25.38
CA TRP A 190 -6.77 30.57 -25.57
C TRP A 190 -7.78 30.00 -26.57
N SER A 191 -9.06 30.40 -26.45
CA SER A 191 -10.12 29.99 -27.37
C SER A 191 -9.88 30.46 -28.82
N GLN A 192 -9.29 31.65 -29.02
CA GLN A 192 -8.91 32.10 -30.37
C GLN A 192 -7.81 31.22 -30.95
N VAL A 193 -6.78 30.88 -30.17
CA VAL A 193 -5.68 29.99 -30.60
C VAL A 193 -6.24 28.62 -31.03
N LEU A 194 -7.09 27.99 -30.20
CA LEU A 194 -7.75 26.72 -30.53
C LEU A 194 -8.70 26.80 -31.75
N THR A 195 -9.28 27.97 -32.02
CA THR A 195 -10.16 28.17 -33.20
C THR A 195 -9.35 28.29 -34.49
N MET A 196 -8.16 28.90 -34.45
CA MET A 196 -7.28 29.01 -35.61
C MET A 196 -6.50 27.71 -35.87
N TYR A 197 -6.05 27.06 -34.81
CA TYR A 197 -5.19 25.87 -34.87
C TYR A 197 -5.77 24.74 -34.01
N PRO A 198 -6.84 24.04 -34.47
CA PRO A 198 -7.52 23.02 -33.68
C PRO A 198 -6.67 21.76 -33.41
N ASN A 199 -5.63 21.54 -34.23
CA ASN A 199 -4.67 20.43 -34.13
C ASN A 199 -3.35 20.85 -33.45
N ALA A 200 -3.22 22.08 -32.96
CA ALA A 200 -2.00 22.55 -32.33
C ALA A 200 -1.72 21.80 -31.02
N GLY A 201 -0.44 21.64 -30.69
CA GLY A 201 0.00 21.07 -29.42
C GLY A 201 1.47 21.33 -29.14
N LEU A 202 1.95 20.73 -28.06
CA LEU A 202 3.38 20.69 -27.77
C LEU A 202 4.03 19.76 -28.78
N ARG A 203 5.14 20.20 -29.38
CA ARG A 203 5.86 19.44 -30.41
C ARG A 203 6.20 18.02 -29.94
N VAL A 204 6.11 17.04 -30.83
CA VAL A 204 6.42 15.63 -30.49
C VAL A 204 7.91 15.46 -30.17
N GLY A 205 8.22 14.68 -29.14
CA GLY A 205 9.58 14.32 -28.70
C GLY A 205 10.33 15.40 -27.91
N ILE A 206 10.41 16.63 -28.44
CA ILE A 206 11.13 17.75 -27.81
C ILE A 206 10.29 19.04 -27.76
N GLY A 207 8.98 18.92 -27.54
CA GLY A 207 8.10 20.03 -27.20
C GLY A 207 8.13 20.29 -25.70
N TYR A 208 9.00 21.20 -25.28
CA TYR A 208 9.11 21.56 -23.87
C TYR A 208 7.94 22.44 -23.41
N LEU A 209 7.47 22.17 -22.19
CA LEU A 209 6.71 23.10 -21.36
C LEU A 209 7.68 23.72 -20.36
N PHE A 210 7.70 25.04 -20.23
CA PHE A 210 8.68 25.68 -19.35
C PHE A 210 8.28 27.07 -18.83
N PHE A 211 8.87 27.44 -17.70
CA PHE A 211 8.85 28.80 -17.16
C PHE A 211 10.16 29.49 -17.50
N LYS A 212 10.08 30.67 -18.12
CA LYS A 212 11.25 31.39 -18.64
C LYS A 212 11.38 32.80 -18.08
N GLY A 213 12.62 33.17 -17.78
CA GLY A 213 13.05 34.56 -17.60
C GLY A 213 13.85 35.11 -18.79
N GLY A 214 13.80 36.42 -18.97
CA GLY A 214 14.74 37.16 -19.81
C GLY A 214 14.44 37.19 -21.30
N GLY A 215 15.37 37.76 -22.07
CA GLY A 215 15.16 38.17 -23.47
C GLY A 215 14.97 39.68 -23.59
N GLY A 216 15.94 40.46 -23.09
CA GLY A 216 15.88 41.93 -23.04
C GLY A 216 15.74 42.50 -21.62
N TRP A 217 15.41 41.68 -20.62
CA TRP A 217 15.27 42.12 -19.22
C TRP A 217 16.64 42.41 -18.61
N THR A 218 16.88 43.61 -18.07
CA THR A 218 18.21 44.02 -17.59
C THR A 218 18.70 43.21 -16.39
N THR A 219 17.87 43.07 -15.36
CA THR A 219 18.16 42.29 -14.15
C THR A 219 16.84 41.71 -13.64
N PHE A 220 16.84 40.44 -13.25
CA PHE A 220 15.64 39.79 -12.74
C PHE A 220 16.02 38.81 -11.64
N ASP A 221 15.18 38.71 -10.61
CA ASP A 221 15.26 37.69 -9.58
C ASP A 221 13.82 37.37 -9.17
N GLY A 222 13.39 36.14 -9.42
CA GLY A 222 12.02 35.72 -9.21
C GLY A 222 11.85 34.22 -9.25
N ASN A 223 10.69 33.78 -8.80
CA ASN A 223 10.40 32.39 -8.46
C ASN A 223 9.09 31.96 -9.11
N VAL A 224 8.96 30.67 -9.38
CA VAL A 224 7.71 30.00 -9.77
C VAL A 224 7.46 28.82 -8.85
N ASP A 225 6.20 28.63 -8.47
CA ASP A 225 5.76 27.52 -7.63
C ASP A 225 4.28 27.16 -7.90
N ALA A 226 3.84 26.01 -7.38
CA ALA A 226 2.46 25.51 -7.43
C ALA A 226 1.89 25.47 -8.85
N PHE A 227 2.64 24.84 -9.77
CA PHE A 227 2.21 24.73 -11.17
C PHE A 227 1.26 23.55 -11.35
N THR A 228 -0.03 23.83 -11.50
CA THR A 228 -1.04 22.84 -11.88
C THR A 228 -1.28 22.88 -13.39
N ILE A 229 -1.22 21.71 -14.01
CA ILE A 229 -1.74 21.46 -15.36
C ILE A 229 -2.83 20.36 -15.28
N THR A 230 -3.99 20.69 -15.83
CA THR A 230 -5.12 19.77 -15.95
C THR A 230 -5.30 19.42 -17.42
N THR A 231 -5.33 18.14 -17.70
CA THR A 231 -5.57 17.55 -19.01
C THR A 231 -6.85 16.71 -18.98
N THR A 232 -7.34 16.28 -20.15
CA THR A 232 -8.45 15.31 -20.23
C THR A 232 -8.15 13.97 -19.57
N SER A 233 -6.88 13.61 -19.36
CA SER A 233 -6.43 12.39 -18.68
C SER A 233 -6.20 12.53 -17.17
N GLY A 234 -6.22 13.74 -16.62
CA GLY A 234 -5.97 13.97 -15.19
C GLY A 234 -5.33 15.33 -14.89
N SER A 235 -5.14 15.61 -13.60
CA SER A 235 -4.51 16.84 -13.12
C SER A 235 -3.26 16.54 -12.31
N THR A 236 -2.19 17.27 -12.57
CA THR A 236 -0.91 17.20 -11.84
C THR A 236 -0.54 18.58 -11.33
N THR A 237 -0.10 18.67 -10.08
CA THR A 237 0.46 19.89 -9.49
C THR A 237 1.92 19.68 -9.16
N TYR A 238 2.81 20.50 -9.68
CA TYR A 238 4.23 20.47 -9.36
C TYR A 238 4.55 21.46 -8.23
N ASP A 239 5.19 20.94 -7.19
CA ASP A 239 5.63 21.61 -5.96
C ASP A 239 7.17 21.64 -5.96
N PHE A 240 7.80 22.81 -6.00
CA PHE A 240 9.23 22.93 -6.37
C PHE A 240 10.13 23.16 -5.15
N GLU A 241 10.60 22.08 -4.53
CA GLU A 241 11.22 22.14 -3.20
C GLU A 241 12.77 22.06 -3.20
N PRO A 242 13.47 22.86 -2.39
CA PRO A 242 14.87 22.58 -2.05
C PRO A 242 14.98 21.33 -1.18
N CYS A 243 16.18 20.75 -1.06
CA CYS A 243 16.45 19.84 0.06
C CYS A 243 16.50 20.64 1.38
N THR A 244 16.00 20.05 2.46
CA THR A 244 16.04 20.63 3.82
C THR A 244 16.77 19.72 4.82
N SER A 245 17.06 18.48 4.41
CA SER A 245 17.81 17.47 5.17
C SER A 245 18.48 16.48 4.21
N ASP A 246 19.53 15.82 4.68
CA ASP A 246 20.28 14.80 3.91
C ASP A 246 19.38 13.63 3.47
N ALA A 247 18.38 13.26 4.29
CA ALA A 247 17.41 12.21 3.95
C ALA A 247 16.56 12.50 2.70
N GLN A 248 16.38 13.78 2.33
CA GLN A 248 15.68 14.16 1.09
C GLN A 248 16.60 14.14 -0.14
N CYS A 249 17.89 13.83 0.04
CA CYS A 249 18.88 13.81 -1.02
C CYS A 249 19.24 12.43 -1.54
N SER A 250 18.72 11.35 -0.94
CA SER A 250 18.98 10.00 -1.41
C SER A 250 18.46 9.80 -2.83
N ASP A 251 19.35 9.38 -3.74
CA ASP A 251 19.01 9.08 -5.14
C ASP A 251 18.67 7.58 -5.36
N GLY A 252 18.75 6.78 -4.29
CA GLY A 252 18.54 5.32 -4.30
C GLY A 252 19.77 4.49 -4.66
N ASN A 253 20.93 5.09 -4.90
CA ASN A 253 22.18 4.37 -5.19
C ASN A 253 23.08 4.27 -3.95
N ASP A 254 22.85 3.27 -3.10
CA ASP A 254 23.66 2.98 -1.90
C ASP A 254 25.19 3.00 -2.16
N CYS A 255 25.61 2.69 -3.38
CA CYS A 255 27.02 2.58 -3.77
C CYS A 255 27.68 3.91 -4.18
N ASN A 256 26.94 5.03 -4.23
CA ASN A 256 27.52 6.38 -4.33
C ASN A 256 27.92 6.95 -2.94
N GLY A 257 27.35 6.39 -1.85
CA GLY A 257 27.49 6.83 -0.47
C GLY A 257 26.55 7.99 -0.08
N ILE A 258 26.01 7.92 1.15
CA ILE A 258 24.99 8.83 1.72
C ILE A 258 25.14 10.28 1.26
N GLU A 259 24.13 10.74 0.53
CA GLU A 259 24.04 12.09 -0.01
C GLU A 259 23.82 13.12 1.08
N THR A 260 24.40 14.30 0.87
CA THR A 260 24.23 15.45 1.76
C THR A 260 23.50 16.58 1.06
N CYS A 261 22.63 17.25 1.81
CA CYS A 261 21.95 18.45 1.36
C CYS A 261 22.91 19.64 1.41
N GLY A 262 23.25 20.18 0.24
CA GLY A 262 24.18 21.28 0.09
C GLY A 262 23.69 22.55 0.79
N VAL A 263 24.64 23.39 1.22
CA VAL A 263 24.35 24.66 1.92
C VAL A 263 23.39 25.53 1.10
N GLY A 264 22.20 25.80 1.64
CA GLY A 264 21.14 26.57 0.99
C GLY A 264 20.07 25.73 0.29
N GLY A 265 20.18 24.40 0.30
CA GLY A 265 19.13 23.48 -0.16
C GLY A 265 19.04 23.26 -1.68
N SER A 266 19.91 23.91 -2.46
CA SER A 266 19.82 23.95 -3.93
C SER A 266 20.49 22.78 -4.66
N ALA A 267 21.17 21.88 -3.95
CA ALA A 267 21.84 20.72 -4.54
C ALA A 267 21.94 19.57 -3.54
N CYS A 268 21.77 18.36 -4.03
CA CYS A 268 22.12 17.13 -3.33
C CYS A 268 23.51 16.68 -3.82
N VAL A 269 24.38 16.29 -2.90
CA VAL A 269 25.78 15.96 -3.18
C VAL A 269 26.06 14.56 -2.69
N ALA A 270 26.41 13.65 -3.61
CA ALA A 270 26.82 12.28 -3.30
C ALA A 270 27.95 12.25 -2.26
N GLY A 271 27.88 11.26 -1.38
CA GLY A 271 28.80 11.07 -0.27
C GLY A 271 30.14 10.48 -0.71
N THR A 272 30.75 9.73 0.20
CA THR A 272 31.89 8.87 -0.13
C THR A 272 31.36 7.46 -0.36
N PRO A 273 31.59 6.84 -1.53
CA PRO A 273 31.18 5.47 -1.81
C PRO A 273 31.61 4.51 -0.70
N PRO A 274 30.75 3.55 -0.31
CA PRO A 274 31.16 2.47 0.58
C PRO A 274 32.24 1.60 -0.07
N ALA A 275 32.91 0.78 0.74
CA ALA A 275 33.87 -0.18 0.21
C ALA A 275 33.19 -1.28 -0.60
N ASP A 276 33.89 -1.80 -1.62
CA ASP A 276 33.42 -2.96 -2.39
C ASP A 276 33.06 -4.13 -1.46
N GLY A 277 31.92 -4.78 -1.71
CA GLY A 277 31.37 -5.83 -0.85
C GLY A 277 30.48 -5.33 0.30
N ALA A 278 30.26 -4.03 0.45
CA ALA A 278 29.15 -3.51 1.25
C ALA A 278 27.81 -3.93 0.63
N GLY A 279 26.83 -4.30 1.46
CA GLY A 279 25.48 -4.60 1.00
C GLY A 279 24.78 -3.36 0.45
N CYS A 280 23.93 -3.58 -0.56
CA CYS A 280 23.11 -2.56 -1.21
C CYS A 280 21.86 -3.23 -1.81
N GLU A 281 20.82 -2.45 -2.06
CA GLU A 281 19.65 -2.91 -2.81
C GLU A 281 19.81 -2.58 -4.30
N ASP A 282 19.79 -3.59 -5.18
CA ASP A 282 19.94 -3.37 -6.64
C ASP A 282 18.62 -3.06 -7.35
N GLY A 283 17.57 -2.79 -6.59
CA GLY A 283 16.24 -2.44 -7.09
C GLY A 283 15.51 -3.59 -7.79
N GLN A 284 16.02 -4.81 -7.67
CA GLN A 284 15.42 -6.04 -8.19
C GLN A 284 14.85 -6.87 -7.04
N PHE A 285 13.64 -7.38 -7.19
CA PHE A 285 13.01 -8.20 -6.15
C PHE A 285 13.59 -9.62 -6.12
N CYS A 286 13.88 -10.24 -7.26
CA CYS A 286 14.34 -11.63 -7.32
C CYS A 286 15.83 -11.82 -7.05
N THR A 287 16.57 -10.75 -6.74
CA THR A 287 17.91 -10.80 -6.17
C THR A 287 17.85 -10.60 -4.65
N VAL A 288 18.77 -11.24 -3.93
CA VAL A 288 18.99 -11.03 -2.49
C VAL A 288 20.48 -10.97 -2.18
N GLY A 289 20.87 -10.11 -1.25
CA GLY A 289 22.27 -9.97 -0.83
C GLY A 289 23.18 -9.35 -1.90
N SER A 290 22.66 -8.39 -2.66
CA SER A 290 23.42 -7.59 -3.62
C SER A 290 24.47 -6.74 -2.91
N VAL A 291 25.57 -6.43 -3.62
CA VAL A 291 26.73 -5.74 -3.06
C VAL A 291 27.32 -4.70 -3.99
N CYS A 292 27.91 -3.66 -3.41
CA CYS A 292 28.61 -2.63 -4.16
C CYS A 292 29.89 -3.19 -4.80
N SER A 293 30.08 -2.87 -6.08
CA SER A 293 31.33 -3.09 -6.82
C SER A 293 31.62 -1.88 -7.70
N ALA A 294 32.72 -1.19 -7.43
CA ALA A 294 33.16 0.01 -8.15
C ALA A 294 32.10 1.13 -8.26
N GLY A 295 31.27 1.29 -7.21
CA GLY A 295 30.21 2.30 -7.15
C GLY A 295 28.89 1.92 -7.85
N VAL A 296 28.73 0.64 -8.23
CA VAL A 296 27.49 0.09 -8.80
C VAL A 296 26.98 -1.02 -7.88
N CYS A 297 25.68 -1.02 -7.57
CA CYS A 297 25.05 -2.13 -6.87
C CYS A 297 24.74 -3.29 -7.82
N GLY A 298 24.94 -4.53 -7.36
CA GLY A 298 24.50 -5.72 -8.10
C GLY A 298 25.10 -7.02 -7.56
N GLY A 299 25.02 -8.07 -8.38
CA GLY A 299 25.42 -9.42 -7.97
C GLY A 299 24.27 -10.12 -7.26
N GLY A 300 24.44 -10.42 -5.97
CA GLY A 300 23.44 -11.14 -5.18
C GLY A 300 23.29 -12.62 -5.57
N SER A 301 22.29 -13.26 -4.97
CA SER A 301 21.80 -14.60 -5.31
C SER A 301 20.32 -14.54 -5.67
N ALA A 302 19.81 -15.53 -6.41
CA ALA A 302 18.38 -15.61 -6.67
C ALA A 302 17.59 -15.79 -5.36
N ARG A 303 16.46 -15.07 -5.21
CA ARG A 303 15.55 -15.20 -4.09
C ARG A 303 15.02 -16.63 -4.01
N ASP A 304 15.24 -17.28 -2.87
CA ASP A 304 14.64 -18.58 -2.59
C ASP A 304 13.16 -18.42 -2.23
N CYS A 305 12.33 -18.42 -3.26
CA CYS A 305 10.88 -18.41 -3.10
C CYS A 305 10.32 -19.73 -2.56
N ALA A 306 11.06 -20.84 -2.59
CA ALA A 306 10.58 -22.14 -2.11
C ALA A 306 10.75 -22.30 -0.59
N SER A 307 11.63 -21.53 0.05
CA SER A 307 11.77 -21.51 1.51
C SER A 307 10.46 -21.07 2.18
N ALA A 308 10.06 -21.85 3.18
CA ALA A 308 9.05 -21.45 4.15
C ALA A 308 9.59 -20.37 5.08
N ASP A 309 8.75 -19.42 5.46
CA ASP A 309 8.97 -18.63 6.68
C ASP A 309 8.49 -19.46 7.89
N THR A 310 9.15 -19.31 9.02
CA THR A 310 8.88 -20.10 10.23
C THR A 310 9.35 -19.36 11.48
N VAL A 311 8.46 -19.22 12.46
CA VAL A 311 8.78 -18.73 13.80
C VAL A 311 8.44 -19.80 14.85
N ALA A 312 9.31 -19.96 15.85
CA ALA A 312 9.13 -20.91 16.95
C ALA A 312 9.24 -20.18 18.30
N MET A 313 8.37 -20.54 19.23
CA MET A 313 8.15 -19.85 20.51
C MET A 313 8.00 -20.88 21.64
N ASP A 314 9.06 -21.01 22.45
CA ASP A 314 9.18 -21.94 23.60
C ASP A 314 8.96 -21.24 24.96
N PHE A 315 8.71 -19.92 24.95
CA PHE A 315 8.56 -19.10 26.16
C PHE A 315 9.74 -19.13 27.13
N GLU A 316 10.94 -19.49 26.69
CA GLU A 316 12.14 -19.62 27.53
C GLU A 316 12.99 -18.34 27.62
N GLY A 317 13.79 -18.27 28.69
CA GLY A 317 14.76 -17.20 28.90
C GLY A 317 16.03 -17.38 28.05
N PRO A 318 16.66 -16.31 27.53
CA PRO A 318 16.43 -14.90 27.91
C PRO A 318 15.38 -14.16 27.06
N THR A 319 14.84 -14.78 26.00
CA THR A 319 13.86 -14.16 25.10
C THR A 319 12.58 -13.78 25.84
N TYR A 320 12.14 -14.66 26.74
CA TYR A 320 10.96 -14.47 27.56
C TYR A 320 11.30 -14.39 29.05
N THR A 321 10.46 -13.66 29.78
CA THR A 321 10.56 -13.41 31.21
C THR A 321 9.22 -13.62 31.89
N THR A 322 9.22 -14.16 33.11
CA THR A 322 8.00 -14.44 33.87
C THR A 322 7.19 -13.17 34.13
N GLY A 323 5.91 -13.16 33.74
CA GLY A 323 5.06 -11.98 33.83
C GLY A 323 4.08 -11.89 32.66
N THR A 324 3.67 -10.68 32.29
CA THR A 324 2.84 -10.47 31.10
C THR A 324 3.57 -10.85 29.82
N ILE A 325 2.91 -11.49 28.86
CA ILE A 325 3.47 -11.77 27.53
C ILE A 325 3.51 -10.51 26.64
N ASN A 326 2.70 -9.49 26.95
CA ASN A 326 2.57 -8.29 26.13
C ASN A 326 3.90 -7.54 25.99
N GLY A 327 4.36 -7.37 24.75
CA GLY A 327 5.61 -6.69 24.42
C GLY A 327 6.86 -7.57 24.50
N GLN A 328 6.72 -8.88 24.70
CA GLN A 328 7.84 -9.84 24.66
C GLN A 328 7.89 -10.54 23.29
N ASP A 329 9.03 -10.43 22.59
CA ASP A 329 9.27 -11.05 21.27
C ASP A 329 8.10 -10.93 20.28
N GLY A 330 7.59 -9.71 20.07
CA GLY A 330 6.50 -9.44 19.12
C GLY A 330 5.09 -9.83 19.58
N TRP A 331 4.92 -10.53 20.70
CA TRP A 331 3.60 -10.81 21.25
C TRP A 331 2.90 -9.53 21.72
N SER A 332 1.60 -9.44 21.46
CA SER A 332 0.75 -8.37 21.98
C SER A 332 -0.41 -8.93 22.83
N SER A 333 -0.77 -8.19 23.86
CA SER A 333 -1.96 -8.41 24.70
C SER A 333 -2.21 -7.11 25.45
N THR A 334 -2.64 -6.07 24.73
CA THR A 334 -2.72 -4.70 25.25
C THR A 334 -3.81 -4.54 26.32
N GLY A 335 -4.72 -5.51 26.46
CA GLY A 335 -5.57 -5.67 27.64
C GLY A 335 -4.77 -5.74 28.95
N ALA A 336 -3.52 -6.19 28.93
CA ALA A 336 -2.61 -6.16 30.08
C ALA A 336 -2.08 -4.75 30.45
N ALA A 337 -2.25 -3.73 29.60
CA ALA A 337 -1.63 -2.41 29.75
C ALA A 337 -2.49 -1.21 29.26
N GLY A 338 -3.82 -1.35 29.20
CA GLY A 338 -4.77 -0.24 29.32
C GLY A 338 -5.32 0.39 28.03
N SER A 339 -6.66 0.35 27.93
CA SER A 339 -7.55 1.39 27.33
C SER A 339 -8.96 0.79 27.19
N GLY A 340 -9.83 1.02 28.18
CA GLY A 340 -11.26 0.64 28.12
C GLY A 340 -11.61 -0.86 28.24
N CYS A 341 -10.71 -1.75 27.83
CA CYS A 341 -10.92 -3.20 27.79
C CYS A 341 -10.30 -3.94 29.00
N ALA A 342 -10.46 -5.27 29.05
CA ALA A 342 -10.24 -6.06 30.26
C ALA A 342 -8.82 -6.64 30.38
N VAL A 343 -8.30 -6.73 31.62
CA VAL A 343 -7.03 -7.40 31.90
C VAL A 343 -7.25 -8.92 31.87
N TYR A 344 -6.81 -9.56 30.78
CA TYR A 344 -6.94 -11.00 30.57
C TYR A 344 -6.04 -11.81 31.52
N ASP A 345 -6.49 -13.02 31.87
CA ASP A 345 -5.74 -13.89 32.80
C ASP A 345 -4.71 -14.75 32.05
N HIS A 346 -3.58 -14.15 31.69
CA HIS A 346 -2.43 -14.83 31.09
C HIS A 346 -1.09 -14.40 31.73
N ALA A 347 -0.08 -15.25 31.67
CA ALA A 347 1.31 -14.93 32.02
C ALA A 347 2.30 -15.97 31.48
N VAL A 348 3.50 -15.54 31.08
CA VAL A 348 4.68 -16.43 31.08
C VAL A 348 4.95 -16.82 32.53
N SER A 349 4.97 -18.11 32.82
CA SER A 349 5.07 -18.62 34.19
C SER A 349 5.72 -20.00 34.20
N SER A 350 6.20 -20.46 35.36
CA SER A 350 6.84 -21.79 35.43
C SER A 350 5.91 -22.90 34.95
N SER A 351 6.42 -23.76 34.06
CA SER A 351 5.74 -24.94 33.51
C SER A 351 5.42 -26.01 34.56
N GLY A 352 5.91 -25.89 35.79
CA GLY A 352 5.57 -26.80 36.89
C GLY A 352 6.05 -28.24 36.69
N GLY A 353 7.01 -28.46 35.79
CA GLY A 353 7.51 -29.79 35.45
C GLY A 353 6.59 -30.58 34.49
N THR A 354 5.71 -29.91 33.74
CA THR A 354 4.99 -30.53 32.61
C THR A 354 6.00 -31.18 31.66
N ASN A 355 5.76 -32.44 31.29
CA ASN A 355 6.64 -33.18 30.38
C ASN A 355 6.69 -32.50 28.99
N GLY A 356 7.84 -32.52 28.33
CA GLY A 356 8.03 -31.89 27.01
C GLY A 356 7.99 -30.34 26.99
N PHE A 357 7.78 -29.70 28.14
CA PHE A 357 7.78 -28.25 28.28
C PHE A 357 9.12 -27.77 28.86
N GLY A 358 9.44 -26.50 28.63
CA GLY A 358 10.61 -25.85 29.22
C GLY A 358 10.47 -25.58 30.74
N ALA A 359 11.30 -24.69 31.27
CA ALA A 359 11.13 -24.18 32.63
C ALA A 359 9.88 -23.26 32.75
N GLN A 360 9.48 -22.63 31.65
CA GLN A 360 8.43 -21.62 31.51
C GLN A 360 7.46 -21.98 30.37
N SER A 361 6.26 -21.41 30.41
CA SER A 361 5.22 -21.55 29.38
C SER A 361 4.22 -20.39 29.48
N LEU A 362 3.53 -20.10 28.37
CA LEU A 362 2.38 -19.20 28.38
C LEU A 362 1.20 -19.89 29.07
N ARG A 363 0.86 -19.43 30.26
CA ARG A 363 -0.30 -19.88 31.02
C ARG A 363 -1.47 -18.93 30.75
N ILE A 364 -2.64 -19.42 30.37
CA ILE A 364 -3.82 -18.61 29.98
C ILE A 364 -5.16 -19.24 30.41
N SER A 365 -6.13 -18.41 30.83
CA SER A 365 -7.49 -18.83 31.16
C SER A 365 -8.57 -17.78 30.82
N ASN A 366 -9.82 -18.22 30.63
CA ASN A 366 -11.00 -17.34 30.54
C ASN A 366 -11.55 -16.90 31.91
N ALA A 367 -10.72 -16.77 32.95
CA ALA A 367 -11.15 -16.13 34.20
C ALA A 367 -11.68 -14.71 33.99
N VAL A 368 -11.17 -14.03 32.95
CA VAL A 368 -11.65 -12.75 32.42
C VAL A 368 -11.91 -12.91 30.93
N THR A 369 -13.07 -12.42 30.47
CA THR A 369 -13.46 -12.38 29.05
C THR A 369 -13.88 -10.97 28.65
N SER A 370 -13.81 -10.67 27.36
CA SER A 370 -14.15 -9.36 26.79
C SER A 370 -14.72 -9.50 25.38
N GLY A 371 -15.43 -8.46 24.93
CA GLY A 371 -15.85 -8.30 23.54
C GLY A 371 -14.85 -7.53 22.67
N CYS A 372 -13.84 -6.89 23.27
CA CYS A 372 -12.74 -6.25 22.53
C CYS A 372 -11.93 -7.31 21.77
N PHE A 373 -11.46 -7.01 20.55
CA PHE A 373 -10.71 -7.95 19.71
C PHE A 373 -9.23 -7.56 19.60
N SER A 374 -8.93 -6.30 19.27
CA SER A 374 -7.59 -5.75 19.02
C SER A 374 -6.68 -5.63 20.27
N ASP A 375 -7.08 -6.23 21.39
CA ASP A 375 -6.35 -6.17 22.67
C ASP A 375 -6.09 -7.55 23.29
N HIS A 376 -6.57 -8.61 22.64
CA HIS A 376 -6.36 -10.01 23.01
C HIS A 376 -4.90 -10.46 22.87
N THR A 377 -4.61 -11.69 23.28
CA THR A 377 -3.25 -12.26 23.23
C THR A 377 -2.94 -12.79 21.82
N PHE A 378 -2.27 -11.98 21.00
CA PHE A 378 -1.75 -12.36 19.70
C PHE A 378 -0.28 -12.82 19.83
N SER A 379 0.08 -13.87 19.10
CA SER A 379 1.46 -14.28 18.92
C SER A 379 2.28 -13.22 18.17
N LYS A 380 3.58 -13.45 18.11
CA LYS A 380 4.42 -12.88 17.05
C LYS A 380 3.86 -13.26 15.68
N SER A 381 3.93 -12.33 14.73
CA SER A 381 3.66 -12.59 13.31
C SER A 381 4.83 -13.28 12.61
N LEU A 382 4.50 -14.04 11.56
CA LEU A 382 5.40 -14.36 10.46
C LEU A 382 5.81 -13.06 9.73
N SER A 383 6.93 -13.13 9.03
CA SER A 383 7.39 -12.09 8.09
C SER A 383 6.56 -12.13 6.80
N ASP A 384 6.22 -13.35 6.35
CA ASP A 384 5.46 -13.63 5.14
C ASP A 384 4.01 -14.01 5.48
N GLU A 385 3.06 -13.20 5.02
CA GLU A 385 1.62 -13.39 5.21
C GLU A 385 1.05 -14.55 4.39
N VAL A 386 -0.09 -15.09 4.83
CA VAL A 386 -0.86 -16.12 4.11
C VAL A 386 -2.20 -15.58 3.66
N GLY A 387 -2.60 -15.89 2.43
CA GLY A 387 -3.92 -15.58 1.89
C GLY A 387 -3.95 -15.61 0.37
N GLU A 388 -5.15 -15.50 -0.20
CA GLU A 388 -5.34 -15.30 -1.64
C GLU A 388 -4.64 -14.03 -2.16
N THR A 389 -4.38 -14.00 -3.47
CA THR A 389 -3.89 -12.84 -4.22
C THR A 389 -4.72 -11.57 -3.98
N THR A 390 -6.04 -11.72 -3.83
CA THR A 390 -6.96 -10.58 -3.58
C THR A 390 -7.29 -10.34 -2.10
N ALA A 391 -6.78 -11.17 -1.17
CA ALA A 391 -7.04 -11.03 0.25
C ALA A 391 -6.59 -9.66 0.77
N ASN A 392 -7.47 -9.03 1.55
CA ASN A 392 -7.23 -7.71 2.14
C ASN A 392 -6.42 -7.90 3.43
N ASN A 393 -5.20 -7.37 3.49
CA ASN A 393 -4.30 -7.51 4.64
C ASN A 393 -4.35 -6.39 5.69
N GLY A 394 -5.11 -5.33 5.42
CA GLY A 394 -5.27 -4.17 6.32
C GLY A 394 -3.99 -3.37 6.59
N GLY A 395 -2.87 -3.68 5.92
CA GLY A 395 -1.55 -3.15 6.27
C GLY A 395 -0.99 -3.65 7.61
N LEU A 396 -1.53 -4.75 8.15
CA LEU A 396 -1.14 -5.36 9.43
C LEU A 396 -0.17 -6.55 9.26
N SER A 397 -0.27 -7.21 8.12
CA SER A 397 0.56 -8.32 7.65
C SER A 397 1.31 -7.91 6.37
N GLY A 398 2.36 -8.63 5.99
CA GLY A 398 3.23 -8.24 4.87
C GLY A 398 4.13 -9.36 4.37
N GLY A 399 5.29 -8.99 3.82
CA GLY A 399 6.22 -9.93 3.19
C GLY A 399 5.68 -10.54 1.90
N VAL A 400 6.14 -11.74 1.57
CA VAL A 400 5.73 -12.49 0.38
C VAL A 400 4.48 -13.29 0.70
N ARG A 401 3.35 -13.01 0.04
CA ARG A 401 2.11 -13.73 0.27
C ARG A 401 2.21 -15.20 -0.14
N ARG A 402 1.83 -16.08 0.77
CA ARG A 402 1.85 -17.55 0.61
C ARG A 402 0.43 -18.14 0.66
N PRO A 403 0.18 -19.32 0.05
CA PRO A 403 -1.14 -19.97 0.07
C PRO A 403 -1.35 -20.95 1.24
N HIS A 404 -0.35 -21.17 2.11
CA HIS A 404 -0.45 -22.15 3.19
C HIS A 404 0.06 -21.59 4.52
N PHE A 405 -0.77 -21.71 5.56
CA PHE A 405 -0.46 -21.42 6.95
C PHE A 405 -0.48 -22.71 7.77
N GLU A 406 0.52 -22.92 8.62
CA GLU A 406 0.53 -23.97 9.64
C GLU A 406 0.81 -23.33 11.02
N ALA A 407 0.01 -23.72 12.02
CA ALA A 407 0.25 -23.41 13.43
C ALA A 407 0.14 -24.69 14.27
N GLU A 408 1.21 -25.05 14.98
CA GLU A 408 1.27 -26.21 15.87
C GLU A 408 1.73 -25.78 17.26
N TRP A 409 1.09 -26.26 18.33
CA TRP A 409 1.51 -26.02 19.71
C TRP A 409 1.19 -27.19 20.64
N SER A 410 1.95 -27.27 21.73
CA SER A 410 1.60 -28.14 22.86
C SER A 410 0.70 -27.40 23.85
N PHE A 411 -0.30 -28.08 24.41
CA PHE A 411 -1.09 -27.58 25.53
C PHE A 411 -1.23 -28.60 26.67
N ALA A 412 -1.33 -28.12 27.91
CA ALA A 412 -1.49 -28.96 29.10
C ALA A 412 -2.38 -28.29 30.16
N SER A 413 -3.04 -29.08 31.01
CA SER A 413 -3.78 -28.55 32.17
C SER A 413 -2.82 -28.05 33.25
N THR A 414 -3.06 -26.85 33.80
CA THR A 414 -2.39 -26.40 35.03
C THR A 414 -2.87 -27.16 36.28
N VAL A 415 -3.98 -27.90 36.18
CA VAL A 415 -4.55 -28.74 37.25
C VAL A 415 -4.71 -30.18 36.73
N PRO A 416 -3.63 -30.96 36.62
CA PRO A 416 -3.68 -32.28 35.99
C PRO A 416 -4.60 -33.29 36.70
N GLY A 417 -4.85 -33.11 38.00
CA GLY A 417 -5.65 -34.04 38.81
C GLY A 417 -7.16 -33.73 38.90
N ALA A 418 -7.67 -32.66 38.28
CA ALA A 418 -9.08 -32.28 38.39
C ALA A 418 -9.56 -31.41 37.21
N GLU A 419 -10.87 -31.40 36.98
CA GLU A 419 -11.52 -30.42 36.10
C GLU A 419 -11.33 -28.99 36.61
N GLN A 420 -11.16 -28.05 35.69
CA GLN A 420 -11.28 -26.61 35.89
C GLN A 420 -12.62 -26.13 35.29
N PRO A 421 -13.73 -26.09 36.07
CA PRO A 421 -15.07 -25.96 35.49
C PRO A 421 -15.25 -24.65 34.70
N GLY A 422 -15.70 -24.78 33.46
CA GLY A 422 -15.92 -23.65 32.54
C GLY A 422 -14.66 -23.11 31.86
N LEU A 423 -13.49 -23.75 32.04
CA LEU A 423 -12.27 -23.37 31.33
C LEU A 423 -12.43 -23.56 29.81
N SER A 424 -12.19 -22.49 29.06
CA SER A 424 -12.27 -22.46 27.60
C SER A 424 -11.32 -21.38 27.07
N VAL A 425 -10.41 -21.74 26.17
CA VAL A 425 -9.56 -20.79 25.43
C VAL A 425 -9.59 -21.17 23.95
N VAL A 426 -9.73 -20.20 23.05
CA VAL A 426 -9.73 -20.48 21.59
C VAL A 426 -8.46 -19.96 20.94
N ALA A 427 -8.04 -20.61 19.86
CA ALA A 427 -6.92 -20.23 19.02
C ALA A 427 -7.37 -20.17 17.55
N SER A 428 -7.02 -19.10 16.83
CA SER A 428 -7.28 -18.92 15.39
C SER A 428 -6.08 -18.34 14.67
N PRO A 429 -5.84 -18.72 13.40
CA PRO A 429 -5.08 -17.88 12.47
C PRO A 429 -5.69 -16.48 12.40
N ASP A 430 -4.86 -15.45 12.50
CA ASP A 430 -5.21 -14.03 12.57
C ASP A 430 -4.04 -13.18 12.03
N ARG A 431 -4.17 -11.85 12.10
CA ARG A 431 -3.18 -10.85 11.66
C ARG A 431 -2.98 -9.69 12.64
N GLY A 432 -3.51 -9.81 13.87
CA GLY A 432 -3.33 -8.83 14.95
C GLY A 432 -4.49 -7.85 15.18
N ASP A 433 -5.56 -7.85 14.37
CA ASP A 433 -6.77 -7.04 14.60
C ASP A 433 -7.97 -7.84 15.09
N GLY A 434 -7.92 -9.17 15.05
CA GLY A 434 -9.06 -10.01 15.33
C GLY A 434 -9.91 -10.37 14.11
N ALA A 435 -9.43 -10.08 12.88
CA ALA A 435 -10.00 -10.57 11.62
C ALA A 435 -9.66 -12.05 11.38
N ARG A 436 -9.92 -12.86 12.42
CA ARG A 436 -9.63 -14.29 12.52
C ARG A 436 -10.30 -15.13 11.45
N MET A 437 -9.63 -16.21 11.09
CA MET A 437 -10.24 -17.36 10.43
C MET A 437 -10.91 -18.29 11.45
N SER A 438 -11.28 -19.49 11.00
CA SER A 438 -11.81 -20.59 11.81
C SER A 438 -10.93 -20.88 13.03
N TRP A 439 -11.57 -21.21 14.16
CA TRP A 439 -10.86 -21.39 15.43
C TRP A 439 -11.01 -22.79 16.01
N VAL A 440 -9.98 -23.22 16.74
CA VAL A 440 -10.08 -24.35 17.66
C VAL A 440 -10.30 -23.85 19.09
N GLN A 441 -11.03 -24.62 19.89
CA GLN A 441 -11.24 -24.37 21.32
C GLN A 441 -10.61 -25.49 22.12
N MET A 442 -9.69 -25.13 23.02
CA MET A 442 -9.26 -25.98 24.13
C MET A 442 -10.24 -25.79 25.29
N LYS A 443 -10.76 -26.88 25.85
CA LYS A 443 -11.78 -26.86 26.91
C LYS A 443 -11.52 -27.96 27.94
N ASP A 444 -11.83 -27.68 29.21
CA ASP A 444 -11.78 -28.67 30.29
C ASP A 444 -13.22 -29.10 30.63
N THR A 445 -13.47 -30.41 30.63
CA THR A 445 -14.81 -31.01 30.75
C THR A 445 -14.80 -32.16 31.76
N PRO A 446 -15.92 -32.55 32.39
CA PRO A 446 -15.91 -33.63 33.39
C PRO A 446 -15.23 -34.95 32.94
N SER A 447 -15.23 -35.25 31.64
CA SER A 447 -14.60 -36.44 31.04
C SER A 447 -13.11 -36.31 30.71
N GLY A 448 -12.55 -35.10 30.62
CA GLY A 448 -11.17 -34.87 30.16
C GLY A 448 -11.01 -33.50 29.49
N LEU A 449 -9.86 -33.27 28.86
CA LEU A 449 -9.72 -32.13 27.95
C LEU A 449 -10.43 -32.43 26.62
N GLU A 450 -10.89 -31.37 25.96
CA GLU A 450 -11.69 -31.41 24.73
C GLU A 450 -11.14 -30.36 23.76
N VAL A 451 -11.07 -30.74 22.48
CA VAL A 451 -10.74 -29.87 21.36
C VAL A 451 -11.95 -29.80 20.45
N ASN A 452 -12.50 -28.61 20.27
CA ASN A 452 -13.57 -28.34 19.30
C ASN A 452 -13.05 -27.45 18.18
N PHE A 453 -13.65 -27.52 16.99
CA PHE A 453 -13.39 -26.64 15.85
C PHE A 453 -14.67 -25.86 15.52
N TYR A 454 -14.53 -24.59 15.13
CA TYR A 454 -15.66 -23.71 14.83
C TYR A 454 -15.43 -22.92 13.56
N ASP A 455 -16.38 -23.05 12.65
CA ASP A 455 -16.22 -22.67 11.26
C ASP A 455 -17.48 -22.02 10.71
N TYR A 456 -17.35 -21.17 9.69
CA TYR A 456 -18.49 -20.65 8.95
C TYR A 456 -18.75 -21.59 7.77
N GLN A 457 -20.02 -21.97 7.55
CA GLN A 457 -20.41 -22.83 6.44
C GLN A 457 -21.51 -22.13 5.66
N ASP A 458 -21.23 -21.83 4.39
CA ASP A 458 -22.21 -21.46 3.36
C ASP A 458 -22.75 -22.75 2.73
N PHE A 459 -24.08 -22.85 2.55
CA PHE A 459 -24.75 -24.00 1.95
C PHE A 459 -25.50 -23.60 0.68
N ALA A 460 -25.42 -24.46 -0.34
CA ALA A 460 -26.06 -24.26 -1.63
C ALA A 460 -27.54 -23.78 -1.53
N PRO A 461 -27.93 -22.68 -2.22
CA PRO A 461 -27.13 -21.91 -3.18
C PRO A 461 -26.07 -21.03 -2.51
N PHE A 462 -24.83 -21.13 -2.98
CA PHE A 462 -23.69 -20.42 -2.41
C PHE A 462 -23.67 -18.92 -2.79
N GLY A 463 -23.08 -18.08 -1.92
CA GLY A 463 -22.85 -16.66 -2.22
C GLY A 463 -21.98 -16.41 -3.45
N SER A 464 -22.23 -15.29 -4.16
CA SER A 464 -21.37 -14.81 -5.25
C SER A 464 -21.45 -13.29 -5.42
N ASN A 465 -20.44 -12.70 -6.10
CA ASN A 465 -20.40 -11.28 -6.50
C ASN A 465 -21.64 -10.81 -7.30
N SER A 466 -22.44 -11.73 -7.84
CA SER A 466 -23.67 -11.44 -8.58
C SER A 466 -24.96 -11.65 -7.76
N ASN A 467 -24.89 -12.40 -6.66
CA ASN A 467 -26.04 -12.73 -5.83
C ASN A 467 -25.63 -12.94 -4.35
N HIS A 468 -25.31 -11.84 -3.67
CA HIS A 468 -24.86 -11.81 -2.28
C HIS A 468 -25.90 -12.28 -1.25
N VAL A 469 -27.18 -12.36 -1.63
CA VAL A 469 -28.25 -12.81 -0.71
C VAL A 469 -28.28 -14.33 -0.52
N ASP A 470 -27.61 -15.08 -1.40
CA ASP A 470 -27.54 -16.54 -1.33
C ASP A 470 -26.63 -16.98 -0.17
N GLY A 471 -25.40 -16.43 -0.07
CA GLY A 471 -24.49 -16.61 1.09
C GLY A 471 -24.88 -15.82 2.35
N ARG A 472 -26.19 -15.61 2.53
CA ARG A 472 -26.85 -14.97 3.69
C ARG A 472 -28.14 -15.73 4.04
N SER A 473 -28.27 -16.96 3.54
CA SER A 473 -29.47 -17.78 3.69
C SER A 473 -29.62 -18.26 5.14
N GLY A 474 -30.82 -18.74 5.48
CA GLY A 474 -31.10 -19.26 6.82
C GLY A 474 -30.42 -20.61 7.15
N SER A 475 -29.73 -21.22 6.19
CA SER A 475 -28.89 -22.41 6.38
C SER A 475 -27.45 -22.07 6.77
N ASP A 476 -26.99 -20.88 6.41
CA ASP A 476 -25.59 -20.50 6.55
C ASP A 476 -25.31 -20.00 7.96
N GLY A 477 -24.12 -20.29 8.46
CA GLY A 477 -23.79 -19.89 9.83
C GLY A 477 -22.59 -20.60 10.39
N PHE A 478 -22.42 -20.47 11.70
CA PHE A 478 -21.27 -20.98 12.40
C PHE A 478 -21.55 -22.32 13.11
N TYR A 479 -20.70 -23.31 12.85
CA TYR A 479 -20.89 -24.69 13.30
C TYR A 479 -19.76 -25.13 14.23
N LEU A 480 -20.11 -25.69 15.40
CA LEU A 480 -19.16 -26.27 16.35
C LEU A 480 -19.09 -27.79 16.17
N THR A 481 -17.90 -28.29 15.86
CA THR A 481 -17.61 -29.73 15.76
C THR A 481 -16.64 -30.13 16.87
N THR A 482 -16.98 -31.17 17.65
CA THR A 482 -16.02 -31.76 18.59
C THR A 482 -15.03 -32.64 17.83
N VAL A 483 -13.75 -32.27 17.88
CA VAL A 483 -12.65 -32.93 17.17
C VAL A 483 -12.03 -34.03 18.02
N ALA A 484 -11.80 -33.75 19.30
CA ALA A 484 -11.31 -34.72 20.28
C ALA A 484 -11.94 -34.46 21.66
N THR A 485 -12.20 -35.51 22.44
CA THR A 485 -12.73 -35.39 23.81
C THR A 485 -12.21 -36.53 24.68
N GLY A 486 -12.16 -36.33 26.00
CA GLY A 486 -11.60 -37.29 26.94
C GLY A 486 -10.07 -37.37 26.94
N LEU A 487 -9.39 -36.32 26.46
CA LEU A 487 -7.93 -36.19 26.50
C LEU A 487 -7.43 -36.11 27.95
N ASP A 488 -6.25 -36.67 28.21
CA ASP A 488 -5.72 -36.86 29.56
C ASP A 488 -5.06 -35.57 30.10
N ARG A 489 -5.59 -35.04 31.20
CA ARG A 489 -5.09 -33.83 31.86
C ARG A 489 -3.65 -33.95 32.37
N THR A 490 -3.15 -35.16 32.59
CA THR A 490 -1.86 -35.42 33.23
C THR A 490 -0.66 -35.36 32.29
N VAL A 491 -0.91 -35.29 30.98
CA VAL A 491 0.11 -35.19 29.92
C VAL A 491 -0.15 -33.95 29.05
N PRO A 492 0.87 -33.43 28.36
CA PRO A 492 0.64 -32.48 27.27
C PRO A 492 -0.02 -33.19 26.08
N HIS A 493 -0.81 -32.43 25.33
CA HIS A 493 -1.37 -32.80 24.03
C HIS A 493 -0.92 -31.78 22.99
N THR A 494 -0.83 -32.18 21.72
CA THR A 494 -0.50 -31.24 20.62
C THR A 494 -1.73 -30.93 19.80
N ILE A 495 -1.86 -29.69 19.36
CA ILE A 495 -2.84 -29.26 18.34
C ILE A 495 -2.06 -28.69 17.17
N LYS A 496 -2.40 -29.11 15.95
CA LYS A 496 -2.03 -28.40 14.73
C LYS A 496 -3.28 -27.98 13.95
N ILE A 497 -3.24 -26.76 13.43
CA ILE A 497 -4.13 -26.26 12.38
C ILE A 497 -3.30 -26.04 11.12
N THR A 498 -3.76 -26.51 9.97
CA THR A 498 -3.32 -25.97 8.66
C THR A 498 -4.48 -25.26 7.98
N LEU A 499 -4.17 -24.19 7.25
CA LEU A 499 -5.09 -23.48 6.36
C LEU A 499 -4.42 -23.42 4.97
N ASP A 500 -5.02 -24.09 4.00
CA ASP A 500 -4.70 -23.98 2.58
C ASP A 500 -5.67 -22.94 1.97
N THR A 501 -5.17 -21.79 1.54
CA THR A 501 -6.00 -20.75 0.91
C THR A 501 -5.99 -20.87 -0.61
N LEU A 502 -7.16 -20.95 -1.24
CA LEU A 502 -7.30 -21.17 -2.68
C LEU A 502 -8.02 -19.98 -3.36
N GLU A 503 -7.75 -19.72 -4.64
CA GLU A 503 -8.26 -18.52 -5.31
C GLU A 503 -9.77 -18.59 -5.59
N GLY A 504 -10.53 -17.64 -5.06
CA GLY A 504 -12.00 -17.55 -5.22
C GLY A 504 -12.78 -18.33 -4.14
N PRO A 505 -14.10 -18.17 -4.06
CA PRO A 505 -14.90 -18.55 -2.89
C PRO A 505 -15.21 -20.04 -2.73
N HIS A 506 -15.59 -20.42 -1.50
CA HIS A 506 -16.06 -21.76 -1.09
C HIS A 506 -15.04 -22.89 -1.26
N ASN A 507 -13.73 -22.59 -1.18
CA ASN A 507 -12.69 -23.57 -1.52
C ASN A 507 -11.52 -23.67 -0.52
N ASP A 508 -11.31 -22.70 0.37
CA ASP A 508 -10.30 -22.76 1.42
C ASP A 508 -10.45 -24.04 2.28
N ILE A 509 -9.33 -24.68 2.63
CA ILE A 509 -9.32 -25.95 3.39
C ILE A 509 -8.63 -25.76 4.73
N VAL A 510 -9.35 -26.03 5.83
CA VAL A 510 -8.77 -26.09 7.18
C VAL A 510 -8.70 -27.53 7.67
N LYS A 511 -7.54 -27.94 8.18
CA LYS A 511 -7.32 -29.28 8.78
C LYS A 511 -6.91 -29.13 10.24
N VAL A 512 -7.52 -29.93 11.11
CA VAL A 512 -7.20 -29.95 12.55
C VAL A 512 -6.67 -31.32 12.96
N TYR A 513 -5.47 -31.30 13.53
CA TYR A 513 -4.77 -32.46 14.05
C TYR A 513 -4.70 -32.38 15.58
N VAL A 514 -4.86 -33.52 16.25
CA VAL A 514 -4.58 -33.66 17.69
C VAL A 514 -3.65 -34.85 17.88
N ASP A 515 -2.57 -34.66 18.64
CA ASP A 515 -1.52 -35.67 18.88
C ASP A 515 -0.95 -36.28 17.58
N GLY A 516 -0.78 -35.43 16.56
CA GLY A 516 -0.30 -35.80 15.23
C GLY A 516 -1.33 -36.50 14.32
N VAL A 517 -2.54 -36.78 14.79
CA VAL A 517 -3.60 -37.45 14.02
C VAL A 517 -4.54 -36.42 13.41
N LEU A 518 -4.78 -36.48 12.10
CA LEU A 518 -5.83 -35.70 11.43
C LEU A 518 -7.21 -36.17 11.90
N LEU A 519 -7.95 -35.29 12.58
CA LEU A 519 -9.27 -35.61 13.14
C LEU A 519 -10.41 -34.78 12.53
N HIS A 520 -10.10 -33.67 11.86
CA HIS A 520 -11.12 -32.87 11.18
C HIS A 520 -10.58 -32.19 9.91
N THR A 521 -11.45 -32.04 8.92
CA THR A 521 -11.26 -31.20 7.75
C THR A 521 -12.54 -30.40 7.53
N GLY A 522 -12.40 -29.09 7.41
CA GLY A 522 -13.49 -28.13 7.22
C GLY A 522 -13.05 -27.01 6.28
N THR A 523 -13.83 -25.94 6.25
CA THR A 523 -13.63 -24.74 5.43
C THR A 523 -12.93 -23.63 6.24
N SER A 524 -12.73 -22.44 5.65
CA SER A 524 -12.28 -21.25 6.36
C SER A 524 -13.42 -20.24 6.59
N TRP A 525 -13.12 -19.09 7.23
CA TRP A 525 -14.05 -17.96 7.32
C TRP A 525 -14.01 -17.03 6.10
N GLU A 526 -13.38 -17.45 4.99
CA GLU A 526 -13.39 -16.74 3.72
C GLU A 526 -14.78 -16.22 3.36
N ASP A 527 -15.77 -17.11 3.28
CA ASP A 527 -17.12 -16.76 2.83
C ASP A 527 -17.87 -15.86 3.82
N TYR A 528 -17.55 -15.93 5.10
CA TYR A 528 -18.01 -14.95 6.08
C TYR A 528 -17.49 -13.55 5.73
N PHE A 529 -16.21 -13.42 5.37
CA PHE A 529 -15.62 -12.15 4.94
C PHE A 529 -16.02 -11.72 3.53
N ARG A 530 -16.53 -12.60 2.68
CA ARG A 530 -17.07 -12.21 1.37
C ARG A 530 -18.52 -11.75 1.42
N TRP A 531 -19.39 -12.49 2.11
CA TRP A 531 -20.85 -12.36 1.90
C TRP A 531 -21.61 -11.66 3.03
N VAL A 532 -21.10 -11.64 4.26
CA VAL A 532 -21.83 -11.10 5.43
C VAL A 532 -21.65 -9.59 5.58
N ASP A 533 -22.71 -8.86 5.98
CA ASP A 533 -22.71 -7.38 6.03
C ASP A 533 -21.60 -6.74 6.88
N GLU A 534 -20.99 -7.47 7.82
CA GLU A 534 -19.87 -6.99 8.64
C GLU A 534 -18.56 -6.81 7.84
N SER A 535 -18.45 -7.36 6.63
CA SER A 535 -17.26 -7.25 5.77
C SER A 535 -17.32 -6.14 4.71
N LEU A 536 -18.51 -5.58 4.44
CA LEU A 536 -18.71 -4.58 3.40
C LEU A 536 -17.89 -3.29 3.67
N PRO A 537 -17.31 -2.66 2.63
CA PRO A 537 -17.44 -2.95 1.20
C PRO A 537 -16.36 -3.89 0.63
N SER A 538 -15.68 -4.66 1.48
CA SER A 538 -14.49 -5.44 1.13
C SER A 538 -14.84 -6.93 0.95
N GLU A 539 -15.39 -7.29 -0.21
CA GLU A 539 -15.87 -8.63 -0.60
C GLU A 539 -14.72 -9.63 -0.90
N VAL A 540 -13.70 -9.65 -0.05
CA VAL A 540 -12.47 -10.46 -0.17
C VAL A 540 -12.08 -11.06 1.16
N SER A 541 -11.38 -12.21 1.10
CA SER A 541 -10.83 -12.88 2.27
C SER A 541 -9.81 -12.01 3.04
N ARG A 542 -9.36 -12.52 4.18
CA ARG A 542 -8.40 -11.86 5.08
C ARG A 542 -7.11 -12.65 5.10
N THR A 543 -5.99 -11.94 5.07
CA THR A 543 -4.69 -12.58 5.30
C THR A 543 -4.52 -12.96 6.78
N VAL A 544 -3.63 -13.92 7.03
CA VAL A 544 -3.20 -14.34 8.37
C VAL A 544 -1.67 -14.45 8.41
N ASP A 545 -1.07 -14.11 9.55
CA ASP A 545 0.37 -14.22 9.81
C ASP A 545 0.71 -14.69 11.23
N SER A 546 -0.29 -14.75 12.11
CA SER A 546 -0.15 -14.94 13.55
C SER A 546 -1.29 -15.80 14.11
N VAL A 547 -1.23 -16.13 15.41
CA VAL A 547 -2.29 -16.83 16.12
C VAL A 547 -2.84 -15.95 17.24
N LEU A 548 -4.16 -15.77 17.22
CA LEU A 548 -4.93 -15.14 18.27
C LEU A 548 -5.35 -16.18 19.32
N PHE A 549 -4.78 -16.11 20.53
CA PHE A 549 -5.27 -16.81 21.71
C PHE A 549 -6.32 -15.96 22.45
N ARG A 550 -7.60 -16.32 22.29
CA ARG A 550 -8.73 -15.51 22.75
C ARG A 550 -9.48 -16.13 23.94
N THR A 551 -9.80 -15.27 24.91
CA THR A 551 -10.70 -15.56 26.04
C THR A 551 -12.06 -14.86 25.84
N GLY A 552 -12.90 -15.46 24.99
CA GLY A 552 -14.26 -14.99 24.71
C GLY A 552 -15.34 -15.76 25.49
N GLY A 553 -16.59 -15.32 25.34
CA GLY A 553 -17.76 -16.01 25.91
C GLY A 553 -17.91 -15.85 27.43
N THR A 554 -18.46 -16.88 28.08
CA THR A 554 -18.70 -16.88 29.53
C THR A 554 -17.39 -16.95 30.31
N ALA A 555 -17.15 -15.97 31.18
CA ALA A 555 -16.00 -15.99 32.08
C ALA A 555 -16.11 -17.10 33.14
N ALA A 556 -14.97 -17.70 33.49
CA ALA A 556 -14.85 -18.73 34.52
C ALA A 556 -13.89 -18.28 35.65
N PRO A 557 -14.26 -17.33 36.54
CA PRO A 557 -13.33 -16.68 37.47
C PRO A 557 -12.55 -17.62 38.41
N ALA A 558 -13.03 -18.85 38.64
CA ALA A 558 -12.33 -19.88 39.44
C ALA A 558 -11.05 -20.44 38.78
N THR A 559 -10.83 -20.11 37.50
CA THR A 559 -9.64 -20.46 36.71
C THR A 559 -8.51 -19.41 36.83
N ALA A 560 -8.72 -18.32 37.58
CA ALA A 560 -7.74 -17.25 37.75
C ALA A 560 -6.38 -17.77 38.26
N GLY A 561 -5.30 -17.46 37.53
CA GLY A 561 -3.95 -17.96 37.82
C GLY A 561 -3.72 -19.45 37.49
N LYS A 562 -4.70 -20.08 36.83
CA LYS A 562 -4.69 -21.47 36.33
C LYS A 562 -5.00 -21.45 34.84
N GLY A 563 -5.73 -22.44 34.32
CA GLY A 563 -6.09 -22.56 32.92
C GLY A 563 -5.25 -23.59 32.18
N PHE A 564 -4.92 -23.29 30.93
CA PHE A 564 -4.00 -24.06 30.10
C PHE A 564 -2.58 -23.50 30.17
N ARG A 565 -1.60 -24.38 29.96
CA ARG A 565 -0.24 -24.04 29.56
C ARG A 565 -0.13 -24.22 28.06
N ILE A 566 0.51 -23.30 27.37
CA ILE A 566 0.85 -23.33 25.94
C ILE A 566 2.37 -23.23 25.84
N ASP A 567 2.97 -24.09 25.02
CA ASP A 567 4.42 -24.19 24.82
C ASP A 567 4.71 -24.81 23.43
N ASN A 568 5.95 -24.70 22.95
CA ASN A 568 6.40 -25.20 21.66
C ASN A 568 5.54 -24.70 20.48
N LEU A 569 5.08 -23.45 20.50
CA LEU A 569 4.28 -22.88 19.41
C LEU A 569 5.17 -22.62 18.19
N THR A 570 4.86 -23.26 17.07
CA THR A 570 5.50 -23.03 15.78
C THR A 570 4.46 -22.51 14.79
N LEU A 571 4.78 -21.41 14.10
CA LEU A 571 4.03 -20.91 12.94
C LEU A 571 4.87 -21.06 11.69
N ARG A 572 4.21 -21.27 10.55
CA ARG A 572 4.86 -21.41 9.24
C ARG A 572 3.96 -20.87 8.14
N SER A 573 4.54 -20.12 7.21
CA SER A 573 3.94 -19.80 5.91
C SER A 573 4.83 -20.32 4.79
N GLN A 574 4.23 -20.91 3.76
CA GLN A 574 4.97 -21.53 2.66
C GLN A 574 4.11 -21.65 1.39
N PHE A 575 4.76 -21.82 0.25
CA PHE A 575 4.09 -22.43 -0.89
C PHE A 575 3.99 -23.95 -0.69
N VAL A 576 2.96 -24.55 -1.26
CA VAL A 576 2.87 -26.00 -1.44
C VAL A 576 3.83 -26.41 -2.55
N VAL A 577 5.12 -26.63 -2.24
CA VAL A 577 6.13 -26.92 -3.27
C VAL A 577 6.14 -28.42 -3.61
N ASP A 578 5.49 -28.77 -4.72
CA ASP A 578 5.45 -30.14 -5.25
C ASP A 578 5.60 -30.17 -6.80
N ALA A 579 5.47 -31.35 -7.41
CA ALA A 579 5.60 -31.52 -8.87
C ALA A 579 4.52 -30.78 -9.69
N CYS A 580 3.35 -30.57 -9.11
CA CYS A 580 2.19 -29.88 -9.66
C CYS A 580 2.19 -28.38 -9.37
N ASN A 581 2.96 -27.95 -8.37
CA ASN A 581 2.98 -26.58 -7.84
C ASN A 581 4.41 -26.02 -7.72
N PRO A 582 5.21 -25.99 -8.80
CA PRO A 582 6.50 -25.32 -8.81
C PRO A 582 6.36 -23.83 -8.46
N VAL A 583 7.40 -23.31 -7.83
CA VAL A 583 7.52 -21.91 -7.44
C VAL A 583 8.68 -21.28 -8.18
N SER A 584 8.47 -20.06 -8.67
CA SER A 584 9.50 -19.21 -9.25
C SER A 584 9.40 -17.80 -8.68
N CYS A 585 10.42 -16.98 -8.93
CA CYS A 585 10.36 -15.55 -8.67
C CYS A 585 10.08 -14.81 -9.99
N ASP A 586 9.12 -13.89 -9.98
CA ASP A 586 8.78 -13.03 -11.11
C ASP A 586 9.11 -11.57 -10.80
N GLU A 587 10.15 -11.09 -11.49
CA GLU A 587 10.70 -9.73 -11.42
C GLU A 587 9.75 -8.68 -12.02
N MET A 588 8.79 -9.07 -12.86
CA MET A 588 7.83 -8.11 -13.44
C MET A 588 6.73 -7.73 -12.45
N THR A 589 6.50 -8.58 -11.44
CA THR A 589 5.43 -8.43 -10.44
C THR A 589 5.98 -8.25 -9.02
N ASP A 590 7.30 -8.18 -8.85
CA ASP A 590 8.01 -8.16 -7.56
C ASP A 590 7.48 -9.23 -6.58
N ALA A 591 7.24 -10.45 -7.11
CA ALA A 591 6.55 -11.50 -6.38
C ALA A 591 7.17 -12.89 -6.57
N CYS A 592 7.10 -13.71 -5.51
CA CYS A 592 7.21 -15.14 -5.68
C CYS A 592 5.87 -15.68 -6.18
N VAL A 593 5.90 -16.47 -7.24
CA VAL A 593 4.70 -17.00 -7.90
C VAL A 593 4.73 -18.53 -7.92
N GLN A 594 3.61 -19.13 -7.51
CA GLN A 594 3.36 -20.57 -7.65
C GLN A 594 2.51 -20.79 -8.90
N THR A 595 2.86 -21.77 -9.75
CA THR A 595 2.17 -21.96 -11.03
C THR A 595 1.73 -23.42 -11.23
N PRO A 596 0.42 -23.70 -11.47
CA PRO A 596 -0.07 -25.04 -11.74
C PRO A 596 0.58 -25.71 -12.96
N ASN A 597 1.44 -26.70 -12.71
CA ASN A 597 2.21 -27.45 -13.71
C ASN A 597 1.38 -28.56 -14.38
N THR A 598 0.25 -28.16 -14.98
CA THR A 598 -0.73 -29.08 -15.54
C THR A 598 -0.14 -29.94 -16.66
N GLY A 599 -0.31 -31.26 -16.55
CA GLY A 599 0.25 -32.26 -17.47
C GLY A 599 1.60 -32.83 -17.06
N ALA A 600 2.22 -32.36 -15.98
CA ALA A 600 3.40 -33.00 -15.39
C ALA A 600 3.04 -34.32 -14.69
N SER A 601 3.98 -35.27 -14.66
CA SER A 601 3.85 -36.50 -13.87
C SER A 601 4.01 -36.22 -12.39
N CYS A 602 3.18 -36.85 -11.57
CA CYS A 602 3.24 -36.80 -10.11
C CYS A 602 2.91 -38.20 -9.53
N ASP A 603 2.74 -38.27 -8.22
CA ASP A 603 2.31 -39.46 -7.46
C ASP A 603 1.29 -38.96 -6.42
N ASP A 604 0.04 -39.43 -6.47
CA ASP A 604 -1.01 -39.03 -5.51
C ASP A 604 -1.07 -39.93 -4.27
N ALA A 605 -0.14 -40.90 -4.18
CA ALA A 605 -0.03 -41.94 -3.17
C ALA A 605 -1.24 -42.89 -3.06
N ASP A 606 -2.20 -42.86 -3.98
CA ASP A 606 -3.24 -43.90 -4.06
C ASP A 606 -2.68 -45.15 -4.75
N ALA A 607 -2.47 -46.23 -3.97
CA ALA A 607 -2.07 -47.51 -4.53
C ALA A 607 -3.11 -48.14 -5.49
N CYS A 608 -4.29 -47.53 -5.66
CA CYS A 608 -5.33 -47.91 -6.60
C CYS A 608 -5.20 -47.25 -7.99
N THR A 609 -4.27 -46.33 -8.22
CA THR A 609 -4.00 -45.70 -9.52
C THR A 609 -2.69 -46.24 -10.12
N GLN A 610 -2.45 -46.01 -11.42
CA GLN A 610 -1.23 -46.49 -12.12
C GLN A 610 -0.44 -45.37 -12.78
N THR A 611 -1.06 -44.21 -12.99
CA THR A 611 -0.47 -43.07 -13.70
C THR A 611 -1.13 -41.79 -13.22
N ASP A 612 -0.38 -40.95 -12.52
CA ASP A 612 -0.93 -39.73 -11.93
C ASP A 612 -0.35 -38.50 -12.63
N THR A 613 -1.18 -37.48 -12.78
CA THR A 613 -0.84 -36.31 -13.58
C THR A 613 -1.38 -35.05 -12.92
N CYS A 614 -0.59 -34.00 -12.93
CA CYS A 614 -0.97 -32.72 -12.37
C CYS A 614 -2.11 -32.10 -13.16
N GLN A 615 -3.19 -31.73 -12.48
CA GLN A 615 -4.34 -31.04 -13.04
C GLN A 615 -4.73 -29.88 -12.12
N ALA A 616 -4.53 -28.65 -12.59
CA ALA A 616 -4.84 -27.42 -11.84
C ALA A 616 -4.20 -27.36 -10.42
N GLY A 617 -2.97 -27.86 -10.28
CA GLY A 617 -2.23 -27.87 -9.02
C GLY A 617 -2.44 -29.12 -8.16
N THR A 618 -3.47 -29.92 -8.43
CA THR A 618 -3.68 -31.20 -7.73
C THR A 618 -3.02 -32.34 -8.51
N CYS A 619 -2.35 -33.27 -7.84
CA CYS A 619 -2.00 -34.54 -8.46
C CYS A 619 -3.26 -35.41 -8.58
N THR A 620 -3.64 -35.78 -9.81
CA THR A 620 -4.83 -36.61 -10.04
C THR A 620 -4.44 -37.95 -10.65
N GLY A 621 -4.72 -39.02 -9.90
CA GLY A 621 -4.48 -40.37 -10.35
C GLY A 621 -5.47 -40.87 -11.38
N SER A 622 -4.95 -41.72 -12.28
CA SER A 622 -5.72 -42.29 -13.38
C SER A 622 -5.31 -43.73 -13.66
N ASN A 623 -5.98 -44.37 -14.62
CA ASN A 623 -5.79 -45.78 -14.98
C ASN A 623 -5.90 -46.73 -13.76
N PRO A 624 -7.10 -46.91 -13.16
CA PRO A 624 -7.26 -47.65 -11.91
C PRO A 624 -6.72 -49.07 -11.97
N VAL A 625 -6.14 -49.54 -10.87
CA VAL A 625 -5.68 -50.93 -10.68
C VAL A 625 -6.90 -51.86 -10.70
N VAL A 626 -7.02 -52.66 -11.77
CA VAL A 626 -8.12 -53.62 -11.91
C VAL A 626 -7.80 -54.89 -11.12
N CYS A 627 -8.27 -54.95 -9.88
CA CYS A 627 -8.28 -56.17 -9.07
C CYS A 627 -9.28 -57.19 -9.64
N THR A 628 -8.81 -58.08 -10.52
CA THR A 628 -9.59 -59.28 -10.88
C THR A 628 -9.73 -60.17 -9.66
N ALA A 629 -10.97 -60.48 -9.26
CA ALA A 629 -11.22 -61.52 -8.27
C ALA A 629 -10.61 -62.84 -8.76
N LEU A 630 -9.72 -63.42 -7.96
CA LEU A 630 -9.38 -64.84 -8.09
C LEU A 630 -10.64 -65.62 -7.70
N ASP A 631 -11.24 -66.31 -8.68
CA ASP A 631 -12.33 -67.25 -8.42
C ASP A 631 -11.90 -68.28 -7.35
N GLN A 632 -12.88 -68.71 -6.54
CA GLN A 632 -12.75 -69.39 -5.24
C GLN A 632 -11.83 -70.63 -5.19
#